data_AF-A0A930HSM7-F1
#
_entry.id   AF-A0A930HSM7-F1
#
_cell.length_a   1.000
_cell.length_b   1.000
_cell.length_c   1.000
_cell.angle_alpha   90.00
_cell.angle_beta   90.00
_cell.angle_gamma   90.00
#
_symmetry.space_group_name_H-M   'P 1'
#
loop_
_entity.id
_entity.type
_entity.pdbx_description
1 polymer ?
#
loop_
_entity_poly.entity_id
_entity_poly.type
_entity_poly.pdbx_seq_one_letter_code
_entity_poly.pdbx_strand_id
1 'polypeptide(L)'
;MKNVVQHVKNSEYSRFFVSEDRAIRVIQKMIRLGGECPIKTPSTQEMYEEIYKRVMLLLNSSEELSLEDAVIRVVNAPAPKLYLSDRKTYEKINEAKQLCKTRPKR
;
A
#
# COMPACT_ATOMS: atom_id res chain seq x y z
N MET A 1 21.00 12.85 -1.81
CA MET A 1 20.07 11.84 -2.39
C MET A 1 19.22 11.11 -1.35
N LYS A 2 19.77 10.68 -0.19
CA LYS A 2 18.99 10.05 0.90
C LYS A 2 17.75 10.87 1.31
N ASN A 3 17.88 12.20 1.40
CA ASN A 3 16.77 13.08 1.77
C ASN A 3 15.56 13.03 0.81
N VAL A 4 15.79 12.91 -0.51
CA VAL A 4 14.68 12.86 -1.48
C VAL A 4 13.93 11.54 -1.39
N VAL A 5 14.66 10.41 -1.28
CA VAL A 5 14.04 9.09 -1.13
C VAL A 5 13.22 9.02 0.15
N GLN A 6 13.75 9.52 1.27
CA GLN A 6 13.01 9.53 2.54
C GLN A 6 11.79 10.45 2.50
N HIS A 7 11.91 11.64 1.91
CA HIS A 7 10.79 12.55 1.74
C HIS A 7 9.67 11.94 0.90
N VAL A 8 10.02 11.35 -0.26
CA VAL A 8 9.07 10.64 -1.12
C VAL A 8 8.43 9.48 -0.37
N LYS A 9 9.20 8.71 0.42
CA LYS A 9 8.63 7.61 1.20
C LYS A 9 7.61 8.08 2.21
N ASN A 10 7.88 9.17 2.93
CA ASN A 10 7.05 9.62 4.04
C ASN A 10 5.93 10.59 3.62
N SER A 11 5.74 10.81 2.32
CA SER A 11 4.61 11.59 1.80
C SER A 11 3.34 10.74 1.75
N GLU A 12 2.17 11.37 1.84
CA GLU A 12 0.90 10.69 1.60
C GLU A 12 0.71 10.36 0.11
N TYR A 13 0.04 9.25 -0.16
CA TYR A 13 -0.27 8.77 -1.50
C TYR A 13 -1.77 8.56 -1.66
N SER A 14 -2.26 8.67 -2.89
CA SER A 14 -3.68 8.49 -3.19
C SER A 14 -4.22 7.11 -2.85
N ARG A 15 -3.36 6.08 -2.85
CA ARG A 15 -3.72 4.68 -2.54
C ARG A 15 -2.52 3.87 -2.08
N PHE A 16 -2.78 2.68 -1.52
CA PHE A 16 -1.73 1.72 -1.19
C PHE A 16 -1.06 1.15 -2.45
N PHE A 17 0.25 0.90 -2.36
CA PHE A 17 1.05 0.36 -3.47
C PHE A 17 0.92 -1.17 -3.57
N VAL A 18 -0.30 -1.64 -3.83
CA VAL A 18 -0.66 -3.05 -4.02
C VAL A 18 -1.86 -3.14 -4.96
N SER A 19 -2.05 -4.29 -5.62
CA SER A 19 -3.29 -4.56 -6.34
C SER A 19 -4.38 -5.06 -5.40
N GLU A 20 -5.64 -4.79 -5.74
CA GLU A 20 -6.82 -5.23 -4.98
C GLU A 20 -6.83 -6.75 -4.78
N ASP A 21 -6.69 -7.52 -5.87
CA ASP A 21 -6.64 -9.00 -5.82
C ASP A 21 -5.56 -9.54 -4.87
N ARG A 22 -4.37 -8.91 -4.90
CA ARG A 22 -3.25 -9.31 -4.06
C ARG A 22 -3.58 -9.01 -2.60
N ALA A 23 -4.13 -7.83 -2.33
CA ALA A 23 -4.52 -7.43 -0.99
C ALA A 23 -5.59 -8.35 -0.42
N ILE A 24 -6.65 -8.66 -1.18
CA ILE A 24 -7.73 -9.56 -0.77
C ILE A 24 -7.16 -10.90 -0.30
N ARG A 25 -6.31 -11.54 -1.13
CA ARG A 25 -5.70 -12.84 -0.80
C ARG A 25 -4.86 -12.79 0.47
N VAL A 26 -4.10 -11.72 0.67
CA VAL A 26 -3.22 -11.57 1.85
C VAL A 26 -4.05 -11.32 3.10
N ILE A 27 -5.04 -10.41 3.04
CA ILE A 27 -5.90 -10.09 4.17
C ILE A 27 -6.76 -11.29 4.58
N GLN A 28 -7.33 -12.04 3.64
CA GLN A 28 -8.02 -13.30 3.92
C GLN A 28 -7.11 -14.29 4.66
N LYS A 29 -5.84 -14.39 4.26
CA LYS A 29 -4.86 -15.24 4.94
C LYS A 29 -4.53 -14.71 6.33
N MET A 30 -4.38 -13.40 6.52
CA MET A 30 -4.15 -12.79 7.83
C MET A 30 -5.31 -13.07 8.79
N ILE A 31 -6.56 -12.94 8.34
CA ILE A 31 -7.74 -13.28 9.16
C ILE A 31 -7.69 -14.73 9.63
N ARG A 32 -7.39 -15.68 8.73
CA ARG A 32 -7.25 -17.10 9.08
C ARG A 32 -6.12 -17.39 10.06
N LEU A 33 -5.09 -16.55 10.10
CA LEU A 33 -3.94 -16.65 11.00
C LEU A 33 -4.11 -15.79 12.27
N GLY A 34 -5.31 -15.26 12.55
CA GLY A 34 -5.55 -14.42 13.73
C GLY A 34 -4.86 -13.05 13.68
N GLY A 35 -4.65 -12.51 12.48
CA GLY A 35 -4.03 -11.21 12.25
C GLY A 35 -2.53 -11.25 11.95
N GLU A 36 -1.88 -12.42 11.98
CA GLU A 36 -0.46 -12.52 11.65
C GLU A 36 -0.20 -12.28 10.15
N CYS A 37 0.72 -11.37 9.83
CA CYS A 37 1.13 -11.13 8.46
C CYS A 37 2.01 -12.29 7.93
N PRO A 38 1.62 -12.94 6.81
CA PRO A 38 2.41 -14.03 6.22
C PRO A 38 3.67 -13.54 5.49
N ILE A 39 3.80 -12.23 5.26
CA ILE A 39 4.94 -11.62 4.57
C ILE A 39 5.88 -11.03 5.60
N LYS A 40 7.18 -11.40 5.54
CA LYS A 40 8.18 -11.02 6.54
C LYS A 40 9.09 -9.86 6.10
N THR A 41 8.90 -9.32 4.90
CA THR A 41 9.65 -8.13 4.47
C THR A 41 9.12 -6.91 5.24
N PRO A 42 9.93 -6.18 6.03
CA PRO A 42 9.42 -5.19 6.99
C PRO A 42 8.49 -4.13 6.38
N SER A 43 8.86 -3.53 5.25
CA SER A 43 8.01 -2.49 4.62
C SER A 43 6.67 -3.04 4.13
N THR A 44 6.70 -4.22 3.53
CA THR A 44 5.50 -4.88 2.99
C THR A 44 4.62 -5.39 4.12
N GLN A 45 5.22 -5.92 5.18
CA GLN A 45 4.53 -6.35 6.38
C GLN A 45 3.76 -5.17 6.99
N GLU A 46 4.44 -4.05 7.23
CA GLU A 46 3.84 -2.84 7.80
C GLU A 46 2.66 -2.33 6.95
N MET A 47 2.78 -2.41 5.63
CA MET A 47 1.67 -2.07 4.72
C MET A 47 0.44 -2.94 4.95
N TYR A 48 0.62 -4.25 5.02
CA TYR A 48 -0.50 -5.18 5.18
C TYR A 48 -1.08 -5.13 6.60
N GLU A 49 -0.27 -4.86 7.62
CA GLU A 49 -0.75 -4.63 8.99
C GLU A 49 -1.64 -3.38 9.06
N GLU A 50 -1.24 -2.28 8.41
CA GLU A 50 -2.07 -1.07 8.34
C GLU A 50 -3.37 -1.32 7.55
N ILE A 51 -3.29 -2.00 6.40
CA ILE A 51 -4.49 -2.37 5.63
C ILE A 51 -5.40 -3.27 6.48
N TYR A 52 -4.86 -4.30 7.11
CA TYR A 52 -5.61 -5.22 7.96
C TYR A 52 -6.34 -4.48 9.08
N LYS A 53 -5.64 -3.60 9.80
CA LYS A 53 -6.22 -2.76 10.85
C LYS A 53 -7.41 -1.96 10.33
N ARG A 54 -7.25 -1.26 9.20
CA ARG A 54 -8.34 -0.45 8.60
C ARG A 54 -9.51 -1.31 8.11
N VAL A 55 -9.24 -2.48 7.54
CA VAL A 55 -10.29 -3.41 7.10
C VAL A 55 -11.09 -3.94 8.29
N MET A 56 -10.42 -4.35 9.38
CA MET A 56 -11.11 -4.81 10.59
C MET A 56 -11.96 -3.69 11.21
N LEU A 57 -11.48 -2.44 11.22
CA LEU A 57 -12.28 -1.30 11.68
C LEU A 57 -13.54 -1.09 10.82
N LEU A 58 -13.42 -1.23 9.49
CA LEU A 58 -14.56 -1.13 8.58
C LEU A 58 -15.57 -2.28 8.78
N LEU A 59 -15.10 -3.52 8.92
CA LEU A 59 -15.97 -4.68 9.13
C LEU A 59 -16.67 -4.69 10.49
N ASN A 60 -16.08 -4.05 11.50
CA ASN A 60 -16.69 -3.89 12.83
C ASN A 60 -17.63 -2.67 12.91
N SER A 61 -17.72 -1.87 11.84
CA SER A 61 -18.69 -0.78 11.78
C SER A 61 -20.10 -1.32 11.49
N SER A 62 -21.13 -0.49 11.65
CA SER A 62 -22.52 -0.87 11.31
C SER A 62 -22.79 -0.97 9.81
N GLU A 63 -21.77 -0.80 8.97
CA GLU A 63 -21.88 -0.89 7.51
C GLU A 63 -21.80 -2.37 7.08
N GLU A 64 -22.87 -2.89 6.49
CA GLU A 64 -22.86 -4.24 5.91
C GLU A 64 -22.00 -4.25 4.63
N LEU A 65 -20.71 -4.54 4.80
CA LEU A 65 -19.75 -4.67 3.71
C LEU A 65 -19.19 -6.09 3.64
N SER A 66 -19.01 -6.58 2.41
CA SER A 66 -18.23 -7.79 2.21
C SER A 66 -16.75 -7.53 2.55
N LEU A 67 -16.02 -8.59 2.90
CA LEU A 67 -14.57 -8.50 3.11
C LEU A 67 -13.85 -7.92 1.88
N GLU A 68 -14.29 -8.30 0.68
CA GLU A 68 -13.69 -7.87 -0.57
C GLU A 68 -13.89 -6.37 -0.79
N ASP A 69 -15.12 -5.87 -0.59
CA ASP A 69 -15.43 -4.44 -0.69
C ASP A 69 -14.66 -3.62 0.34
N ALA A 70 -14.58 -4.11 1.59
CA ALA A 70 -13.81 -3.47 2.64
C ALA A 70 -12.32 -3.36 2.26
N VAL A 71 -11.72 -4.43 1.71
CA VAL A 71 -10.33 -4.41 1.25
C VAL A 71 -10.15 -3.45 0.08
N ILE A 72 -11.03 -3.49 -0.94
CA ILE A 72 -10.96 -2.61 -2.11
C ILE A 72 -11.03 -1.14 -1.66
N ARG A 73 -11.96 -0.82 -0.76
CA ARG A 73 -12.13 0.52 -0.21
C ARG A 73 -10.89 0.99 0.54
N VAL A 74 -10.31 0.14 1.39
CA VAL A 74 -9.09 0.49 2.15
C VAL A 74 -7.88 0.66 1.23
N VAL A 75 -7.68 -0.25 0.27
CA VAL A 75 -6.54 -0.20 -0.65
C VAL A 75 -6.57 1.07 -1.50
N ASN A 76 -7.75 1.51 -1.93
CA ASN A 76 -7.92 2.73 -2.72
C ASN A 76 -8.05 4.01 -1.89
N ALA A 77 -8.04 3.92 -0.55
CA ALA A 77 -7.98 5.09 0.32
C ALA A 77 -6.54 5.62 0.45
N PRO A 78 -6.36 6.89 0.85
CA PRO A 78 -5.04 7.47 1.02
C PRO A 78 -4.12 6.63 1.91
N ALA A 79 -2.95 6.30 1.37
CA ALA A 79 -1.90 5.61 2.09
C ALA A 79 -1.00 6.64 2.78
N PRO A 80 -0.64 6.43 4.06
CA PRO A 80 0.11 7.41 4.83
C PRO A 80 1.56 7.56 4.35
N LYS A 81 2.08 6.53 3.67
CA LYS A 81 3.46 6.50 3.17
C LYS A 81 3.63 5.47 2.05
N LEU A 82 4.79 5.51 1.38
CA LEU A 82 5.20 4.52 0.40
C LEU A 82 5.95 3.35 1.07
N TYR A 83 5.31 2.20 1.10
CA TYR A 83 5.81 0.97 1.72
C TYR A 83 6.82 0.20 0.85
N LEU A 84 7.77 0.92 0.25
CA LEU A 84 8.83 0.36 -0.58
C LEU A 84 10.18 0.46 0.12
N SER A 85 11.10 -0.44 -0.26
CA SER A 85 12.50 -0.29 0.10
C SER A 85 13.09 0.95 -0.58
N ASP A 86 14.16 1.49 -0.01
CA ASP A 86 14.83 2.68 -0.54
C ASP A 86 15.31 2.45 -1.98
N ARG A 87 15.81 1.24 -2.28
CA ARG A 87 16.23 0.84 -3.63
C ARG A 87 15.08 0.93 -4.63
N LYS A 88 13.93 0.32 -4.31
CA LYS A 88 12.73 0.34 -5.18
C LYS A 88 12.16 1.75 -5.32
N THR A 89 12.20 2.54 -4.26
CA THR A 89 11.76 3.95 -4.30
C THR A 89 12.64 4.75 -5.25
N TYR A 90 13.95 4.58 -5.17
CA TYR A 90 14.90 5.23 -6.07
C TYR A 90 14.66 4.84 -7.54
N GLU A 91 14.43 3.56 -7.82
CA GLU A 91 14.07 3.07 -9.16
C GLU A 91 12.81 3.76 -9.69
N LYS A 92 11.76 3.87 -8.87
CA LYS A 92 10.50 4.54 -9.24
C LYS A 92 10.68 6.04 -9.50
N ILE A 93 11.51 6.72 -8.71
CA ILE A 93 11.85 8.13 -8.95
C ILE A 93 12.57 8.29 -10.29
N ASN A 94 13.50 7.40 -10.62
CA ASN A 94 14.22 7.46 -11.89
C ASN A 94 13.32 7.14 -13.08
N GLU A 95 12.44 6.15 -12.96
CA GLU A 95 11.43 5.83 -13.96
C GLU A 95 10.54 7.05 -14.25
N ALA A 96 10.04 7.72 -13.20
CA ALA A 96 9.27 8.95 -13.33
C ALA A 96 10.06 10.08 -14.01
N LYS A 97 11.34 10.26 -13.67
CA LYS A 97 12.21 11.24 -14.34
C LYS A 97 12.40 10.94 -15.82
N GLN A 98 12.56 9.66 -16.20
CA GLN A 98 12.70 9.28 -17.60
C GLN A 98 11.41 9.56 -18.37
N LEU A 99 10.25 9.23 -17.80
CA LEU A 99 8.95 9.57 -18.38
C LEU A 99 8.78 11.07 -18.61
N CYS A 100 9.25 11.91 -17.68
CA CYS A 100 9.22 13.37 -17.86
C CYS A 100 10.16 13.87 -18.98
N LYS A 101 11.25 13.15 -19.26
CA LYS A 101 12.19 13.50 -20.35
C LYS A 101 11.68 13.04 -21.71
N THR A 102 11.05 11.87 -21.79
CA THR A 102 10.60 11.27 -23.04
C THR A 102 9.21 11.71 -23.47
N ARG A 103 8.40 12.26 -22.55
CA ARG A 103 7.11 12.85 -22.92
C ARG A 103 7.34 14.07 -23.82
N PRO A 104 6.71 14.12 -25.02
CA PRO A 104 6.74 15.32 -25.82
C PRO A 104 6.13 16.48 -25.03
N LYS A 105 6.83 17.61 -24.98
CA LYS A 105 6.25 18.84 -24.41
C LYS A 105 5.06 19.21 -25.29
N ARG A 106 3.87 19.20 -24.70
CA ARG A 106 2.65 19.73 -25.32
C ARG A 106 2.77 21.24 -25.46
#